data_AF-A0A7X7DYY7-F1
#
_entry.id   AF-A0A7X7DYY7-F1
#
_cell.length_a   1.000
_cell.length_b   1.000
_cell.length_c   1.000
_cell.angle_alpha   90.00
_cell.angle_beta   90.00
_cell.angle_gamma   90.00
#
_symmetry.space_group_name_H-M   'P 1'
#
loop_
_entity.id
_entity.type
_entity.pdbx_description
1 polymer ?
#
loop_
_entity_poly.entity_id
_entity_poly.type
_entity_poly.pdbx_seq_one_letter_code
_entity_poly.pdbx_strand_id
1 'polypeptide(L)'
;MMNEFPPKFMEVVRESTGSDSPMMNVSEYLENLFAMGIKESDLTTIQPLFQKRIWDRVPKGSGPEKVKKAIEDLKKEDGRFHVDGGSWTNDISWVKGYENVLDPMQKFSARFNEKILKAGVSPDDSRFRNALYHLLVSQTSCYRYWGQGLWTDYAQEICRRGMDILNHDL
;
A
#
# COMPACT_ATOMS: atom_id res chain seq x y z
N MET A 1 -8.60 -8.64 -0.17
CA MET A 1 -7.94 -9.93 -0.46
C MET A 1 -8.53 -11.16 0.23
N MET A 2 -8.89 -11.19 1.52
CA MET A 2 -9.40 -12.45 2.14
C MET A 2 -10.81 -12.91 1.71
N ASN A 3 -11.54 -12.14 0.90
CA ASN A 3 -12.87 -12.51 0.40
C ASN A 3 -12.94 -12.71 -1.13
N GLU A 4 -11.79 -12.72 -1.82
CA GLU A 4 -11.78 -12.72 -3.29
C GLU A 4 -11.86 -14.12 -3.92
N PHE A 5 -12.03 -15.17 -3.10
CA PHE A 5 -12.23 -16.54 -3.60
C PHE A 5 -13.65 -17.04 -3.29
N PRO A 6 -14.41 -17.52 -4.30
CA PRO A 6 -15.80 -17.98 -4.14
C PRO A 6 -16.06 -18.94 -2.96
N PRO A 7 -15.16 -19.88 -2.59
CA PRO A 7 -15.42 -20.81 -1.50
C PRO A 7 -15.67 -20.15 -0.15
N LYS A 8 -14.87 -19.14 0.23
CA LYS A 8 -15.03 -18.51 1.55
C LYS A 8 -16.31 -17.70 1.64
N PHE A 9 -16.70 -17.04 0.54
CA PHE A 9 -18.00 -16.39 0.44
C PHE A 9 -19.13 -17.41 0.67
N MET A 10 -19.11 -18.55 -0.04
CA MET A 10 -20.15 -19.57 0.09
C MET A 10 -20.21 -20.19 1.49
N GLU A 11 -19.07 -20.37 2.15
CA GLU A 11 -18.99 -20.81 3.55
C GLU A 11 -19.68 -19.82 4.48
N VAL A 12 -19.31 -18.53 4.41
CA VAL A 12 -19.92 -17.46 5.24
C VAL A 12 -21.42 -17.36 4.98
N VAL A 13 -21.87 -17.43 3.73
CA VAL A 13 -23.30 -17.43 3.38
C VAL A 13 -24.03 -18.55 4.10
N ARG A 14 -23.48 -19.77 4.10
CA ARG A 14 -24.12 -20.92 4.74
C ARG A 14 -24.19 -20.80 6.26
N GLU A 15 -23.17 -20.21 6.89
CA GLU A 15 -23.14 -20.01 8.34
C GLU A 15 -24.04 -18.86 8.80
N SER A 16 -24.15 -17.79 8.00
CA SER A 16 -24.96 -16.62 8.33
C SER A 16 -26.44 -16.76 7.98
N THR A 17 -26.79 -17.57 6.97
CA THR A 17 -28.18 -17.68 6.52
C THR A 17 -29.05 -18.34 7.59
N GLY A 18 -30.03 -17.59 8.10
CA GLY A 18 -30.97 -18.08 9.12
C GLY A 18 -30.39 -18.12 10.54
N SER A 19 -29.19 -17.57 10.76
CA SER A 19 -28.63 -17.38 12.09
C SER A 19 -28.87 -15.95 12.60
N ASP A 20 -28.56 -15.71 13.88
CA ASP A 20 -28.64 -14.39 14.50
C ASP A 20 -27.51 -13.43 14.07
N SER A 21 -26.61 -13.89 13.19
CA SER A 21 -25.49 -13.11 12.66
C SER A 21 -25.68 -12.84 11.16
N PRO A 22 -26.43 -11.78 10.79
CA PRO A 22 -26.72 -11.49 9.40
C PRO A 22 -25.46 -11.13 8.62
N MET A 23 -25.42 -11.50 7.34
CA MET A 23 -24.41 -10.96 6.43
C MET A 23 -24.69 -9.48 6.20
N MET A 24 -23.64 -8.67 6.33
CA MET A 24 -23.73 -7.24 6.13
C MET A 24 -22.46 -6.77 5.43
N ASN A 25 -22.62 -5.92 4.42
CA ASN A 25 -21.48 -5.25 3.82
C ASN A 25 -21.04 -4.06 4.68
N VAL A 26 -19.85 -3.51 4.40
CA VAL A 26 -19.29 -2.43 5.22
C VAL A 26 -20.15 -1.17 5.17
N SER A 27 -20.76 -0.84 4.04
CA SER A 27 -21.62 0.35 3.92
C SER A 27 -22.89 0.21 4.76
N GLU A 28 -23.58 -0.92 4.69
CA GLU A 28 -24.77 -1.21 5.51
C GLU A 28 -24.45 -1.14 7.01
N TYR A 29 -23.28 -1.64 7.41
CA TYR A 29 -22.83 -1.56 8.80
C TYR A 29 -22.64 -0.11 9.25
N LEU A 30 -21.93 0.69 8.45
CA LEU A 30 -21.71 2.10 8.75
C LEU A 30 -23.02 2.91 8.77
N GLU A 31 -23.94 2.65 7.84
CA GLU A 31 -25.26 3.27 7.80
C GLU A 31 -26.06 2.98 9.07
N ASN A 32 -26.03 1.74 9.57
CA ASN A 32 -26.67 1.39 10.83
C ASN A 32 -26.06 2.13 12.03
N LEU A 33 -24.72 2.22 12.11
CA LEU A 33 -24.05 3.00 13.15
C LEU A 33 -24.49 4.46 13.12
N PHE A 34 -24.53 5.06 11.93
CA PHE A 34 -24.96 6.46 11.76
C PHE A 34 -26.43 6.68 12.08
N ALA A 35 -27.31 5.73 11.73
CA ALA A 35 -28.71 5.74 12.11
C ALA A 35 -28.91 5.64 13.63
N MET A 36 -28.00 4.96 14.35
CA MET A 36 -27.96 4.94 15.81
C MET A 36 -27.45 6.25 16.44
N GLY A 37 -27.09 7.24 15.63
CA GLY A 37 -26.61 8.55 16.08
C GLY A 37 -25.10 8.63 16.30
N ILE A 38 -24.35 7.57 15.99
CA ILE A 38 -22.89 7.62 15.95
C ILE A 38 -22.48 8.54 14.81
N LYS A 39 -21.52 9.42 15.06
CA LYS A 39 -21.00 10.38 14.08
C LYS A 39 -19.64 9.91 13.61
N GLU A 40 -19.20 10.43 12.47
CA GLU A 40 -17.83 10.21 11.99
C GLU A 40 -16.78 10.63 13.05
N SER A 41 -17.07 11.67 13.83
CA SER A 41 -16.24 12.13 14.95
C SER A 41 -16.10 11.12 16.10
N ASP A 42 -17.02 10.16 16.19
CA ASP A 42 -17.02 9.12 17.23
C ASP A 42 -16.22 7.89 16.79
N LEU A 43 -15.85 7.80 15.51
CA LEU A 43 -15.07 6.68 14.98
C LEU A 43 -13.60 6.79 15.39
N THR A 44 -13.05 5.70 15.90
CA THR A 44 -11.64 5.64 16.26
C THR A 44 -10.76 5.68 15.01
N THR A 45 -9.76 6.56 14.99
CA THR A 45 -8.75 6.55 13.94
C THR A 45 -7.93 5.28 14.00
N ILE A 46 -8.03 4.43 12.98
CA ILE A 46 -7.19 3.24 12.82
C ILE A 46 -5.84 3.69 12.29
N GLN A 47 -4.76 3.31 12.97
CA GLN A 47 -3.39 3.60 12.56
C GLN A 47 -2.54 2.34 12.70
N PRO A 48 -1.52 2.14 11.83
CA PRO A 48 -0.55 1.08 12.03
C PRO A 48 0.13 1.20 13.39
N LEU A 49 0.54 0.05 13.95
CA LEU A 49 1.15 -0.01 15.26
C LEU A 49 2.29 1.01 15.39
N PHE A 50 2.32 1.71 16.52
CA PHE A 50 3.27 2.77 16.85
C PHE A 50 3.24 4.05 16.00
N GLN A 51 2.48 4.13 14.91
CA GLN A 51 2.44 5.38 14.11
C GLN A 51 1.89 6.58 14.88
N LYS A 52 0.97 6.36 15.82
CA LYS A 52 0.49 7.43 16.71
C LYS A 52 1.65 8.18 17.39
N ARG A 53 2.71 7.47 17.78
CA ARG A 53 3.88 8.08 18.44
C ARG A 53 4.63 9.05 17.54
N ILE A 54 4.59 8.83 16.21
CA ILE A 54 5.13 9.77 15.23
C ILE A 54 4.24 11.02 15.21
N TRP A 55 2.93 10.84 15.10
CA TRP A 55 1.97 11.93 14.93
C TRP A 55 1.78 12.79 16.18
N ASP A 56 2.00 12.23 17.37
CA ASP A 56 2.06 12.98 18.62
C ASP A 56 3.25 13.97 18.65
N ARG A 57 4.29 13.72 17.85
CA ARG A 57 5.52 14.55 17.77
C ARG A 57 5.57 15.46 16.55
N VAL A 58 4.76 15.16 15.54
CA VAL A 58 4.83 15.81 14.23
C VAL A 58 3.48 16.44 13.92
N PRO A 59 3.30 17.74 14.24
CA PRO A 59 2.10 18.48 13.86
C PRO A 59 1.85 18.41 12.35
N LYS A 60 0.57 18.46 11.96
CA LYS A 60 0.18 18.47 10.54
C LYS A 60 0.91 19.59 9.78
N GLY A 61 1.45 19.26 8.59
CA GLY A 61 2.19 20.21 7.76
C GLY A 61 3.66 20.42 8.15
N SER A 62 4.20 19.66 9.09
CA SER A 62 5.59 19.77 9.56
C SER A 62 6.68 19.41 8.54
N GLY A 63 6.30 18.84 7.38
CA GLY A 63 7.24 18.45 6.33
C GLY A 63 8.01 17.14 6.60
N PRO A 64 8.69 16.61 5.57
CA PRO A 64 9.31 15.28 5.62
C PRO A 64 10.47 15.18 6.62
N GLU A 65 11.25 16.24 6.81
CA GLU A 65 12.42 16.24 7.71
C GLU A 65 12.03 16.02 9.19
N LYS A 66 10.93 16.64 9.64
CA LYS A 66 10.42 16.42 11.00
C LYS A 66 9.89 15.01 11.20
N VAL A 67 9.26 14.43 10.18
CA VAL A 67 8.82 13.01 10.20
C VAL A 67 10.04 12.10 10.34
N LYS A 68 11.06 12.32 9.52
CA LYS A 68 12.31 11.55 9.56
C LYS A 68 12.97 11.62 10.93
N LYS A 69 13.12 12.82 11.49
CA LYS A 69 13.68 13.01 12.83
C LYS A 69 12.88 12.28 13.90
N ALA A 70 11.55 12.39 13.88
CA ALA A 70 10.69 11.71 14.85
C ALA A 70 10.85 10.19 14.79
N ILE A 71 10.95 9.61 13.59
CA ILE A 71 11.22 8.18 13.38
C ILE A 71 12.59 7.79 13.95
N GLU A 72 13.63 8.57 13.70
CA GLU A 72 14.98 8.31 14.22
C GLU A 72 15.03 8.35 15.75
N ASP A 73 14.39 9.33 16.37
CA ASP A 73 14.33 9.46 17.82
C ASP A 73 13.52 8.29 18.43
N LEU A 74 12.39 7.93 17.83
CA LEU A 74 11.58 6.77 18.26
C LEU A 74 12.34 5.44 18.18
N LYS A 75 13.16 5.24 17.13
CA LYS A 75 14.02 4.06 16.98
C LYS A 75 15.08 3.96 18.09
N LYS A 76 15.59 5.10 18.57
CA LYS A 76 16.57 5.14 19.68
C LYS A 76 15.94 4.88 21.04
N GLU A 77 14.71 5.37 21.25
CA GLU A 77 14.00 5.22 22.52
C GLU A 77 13.46 3.81 22.75
N ASP A 78 13.00 3.13 21.69
CA ASP A 78 12.37 1.81 21.80
C ASP A 78 12.83 0.92 20.64
N GLY A 79 13.65 -0.08 20.94
CA GLY A 79 14.16 -1.03 19.95
C GLY A 79 13.07 -1.87 19.27
N ARG A 80 11.82 -1.85 19.77
CA ARG A 80 10.66 -2.50 19.11
C ARG A 80 10.01 -1.59 18.07
N PHE A 81 10.35 -0.31 18.02
CA PHE A 81 9.76 0.64 17.09
C PHE A 81 10.27 0.40 15.66
N HIS A 82 9.38 -0.07 14.79
CA HIS A 82 9.63 -0.29 13.38
C HIS A 82 8.47 0.27 12.57
N VAL A 83 8.76 0.92 11.43
CA VAL A 83 7.74 1.41 10.49
C VAL A 83 7.57 0.48 9.28
N ASP A 84 8.39 -0.57 9.21
CA ASP A 84 8.53 -1.45 8.05
C ASP A 84 7.58 -2.67 8.07
N GLY A 85 6.87 -2.87 9.19
CA GLY A 85 6.10 -4.08 9.53
C GLY A 85 4.58 -3.91 9.50
N GLY A 86 4.04 -3.10 8.59
CA GLY A 86 2.59 -2.90 8.46
C GLY A 86 1.84 -4.10 7.87
N SER A 87 2.03 -5.31 8.39
CA SER A 87 1.21 -6.49 8.07
C SER A 87 0.16 -6.74 9.16
N TRP A 88 -0.93 -7.41 8.79
CA TRP A 88 -2.00 -7.80 9.74
C TRP A 88 -1.48 -8.71 10.88
N THR A 89 -0.40 -9.45 10.63
CA THR A 89 0.29 -10.32 11.58
C THR A 89 1.47 -9.66 12.29
N ASN A 90 1.89 -8.46 11.85
CA ASN A 90 2.99 -7.65 12.38
C ASN A 90 4.37 -8.35 12.44
N ASP A 91 4.53 -9.46 11.71
CA ASP A 91 5.75 -10.28 11.66
C ASP A 91 6.42 -10.30 10.27
N ILE A 92 5.74 -9.80 9.23
CA ILE A 92 6.26 -9.72 7.86
C ILE A 92 6.81 -8.32 7.60
N SER A 93 8.10 -8.24 7.27
CA SER A 93 8.66 -7.01 6.71
C SER A 93 8.36 -6.94 5.22
N TRP A 94 7.78 -5.82 4.79
CA TRP A 94 7.58 -5.52 3.38
C TRP A 94 8.81 -4.88 2.73
N VAL A 95 9.85 -4.59 3.52
CA VAL A 95 11.01 -3.81 3.10
C VAL A 95 12.28 -4.63 3.16
N LYS A 96 12.58 -5.20 4.33
CA LYS A 96 13.84 -5.91 4.59
C LYS A 96 13.97 -7.12 3.68
N GLY A 97 15.07 -7.21 2.96
CA GLY A 97 15.36 -8.34 2.08
C GLY A 97 14.63 -8.30 0.75
N TYR A 98 13.98 -7.18 0.39
CA TYR A 98 13.32 -6.96 -0.91
C TYR A 98 13.92 -5.77 -1.66
N GLU A 99 15.16 -5.39 -1.37
CA GLU A 99 15.88 -4.30 -2.02
C GLU A 99 15.98 -4.53 -3.54
N ASN A 100 16.15 -5.80 -3.96
CA ASN A 100 16.14 -6.21 -5.37
C ASN A 100 14.84 -5.87 -6.11
N VAL A 101 13.74 -5.64 -5.40
CA VAL A 101 12.42 -5.32 -5.94
C VAL A 101 12.09 -3.84 -5.73
N LEU A 102 12.33 -3.34 -4.53
CA LEU A 102 12.00 -1.96 -4.14
C LEU A 102 12.88 -0.92 -4.83
N ASP A 103 14.18 -1.19 -4.99
CA ASP A 103 15.09 -0.24 -5.63
C ASP A 103 14.72 -0.02 -7.12
N PRO A 104 14.49 -1.07 -7.94
CA PRO A 104 14.00 -0.88 -9.31
C PRO A 104 12.67 -0.12 -9.37
N MET A 105 11.71 -0.42 -8.48
CA MET A 105 10.43 0.29 -8.45
C MET A 105 10.58 1.77 -8.15
N GLN A 106 11.43 2.13 -7.17
CA GLN A 106 11.69 3.52 -6.84
C GLN A 106 12.38 4.25 -7.98
N LYS A 107 13.41 3.63 -8.58
CA LYS A 107 14.13 4.20 -9.74
C LYS A 107 13.18 4.42 -10.91
N PHE A 108 12.31 3.45 -11.21
CA PHE A 108 11.33 3.56 -12.28
C PHE A 108 10.31 4.68 -12.01
N SER A 109 9.78 4.77 -10.79
CA SER A 109 8.85 5.84 -10.39
C SER A 109 9.48 7.23 -10.51
N ALA A 110 10.70 7.39 -10.01
CA ALA A 110 11.44 8.65 -10.12
C ALA A 110 11.67 9.02 -11.59
N ARG A 111 12.10 8.05 -12.41
CA ARG A 111 12.36 8.27 -13.83
C ARG A 111 11.09 8.58 -14.62
N PHE A 112 9.98 7.94 -14.30
CA PHE A 112 8.67 8.24 -14.88
C PHE A 112 8.30 9.70 -14.60
N ASN A 113 8.41 10.16 -13.35
CA ASN A 113 8.15 11.56 -13.02
C ASN A 113 9.02 12.53 -13.82
N GLU A 114 10.31 12.25 -13.98
CA GLU A 114 11.23 13.08 -14.76
C GLU A 114 10.89 13.11 -16.26
N LYS A 115 10.70 11.94 -16.87
CA LYS A 115 10.61 11.78 -18.33
C LYS A 115 9.20 11.92 -18.90
N ILE A 116 8.18 11.72 -18.07
CA ILE A 116 6.78 11.80 -18.47
C ILE A 116 6.14 13.05 -17.88
N LEU A 117 6.04 13.13 -16.54
CA LEU A 117 5.24 14.16 -15.88
C LEU A 117 5.87 15.55 -16.01
N LYS A 118 7.16 15.70 -15.66
CA LYS A 118 7.88 16.98 -15.77
C LYS A 118 8.12 17.39 -17.22
N ALA A 119 8.22 16.43 -18.14
CA ALA A 119 8.35 16.70 -19.56
C ALA A 119 7.00 17.08 -20.23
N GLY A 120 5.87 16.93 -19.52
CA GLY A 120 4.55 17.29 -20.03
C GLY A 120 4.05 16.36 -21.14
N VAL A 121 4.44 15.07 -21.12
CA VAL A 121 3.95 14.09 -22.10
C VAL A 121 2.44 13.91 -21.93
N SER A 122 1.70 13.99 -23.03
CA SER A 122 0.23 13.89 -23.00
C SER A 122 -0.24 12.51 -22.53
N PRO A 123 -1.27 12.42 -21.66
CA PRO A 123 -1.91 11.16 -21.30
C PRO A 123 -2.52 10.38 -22.48
N ASP A 124 -2.82 11.06 -23.59
CA ASP A 124 -3.34 10.42 -24.81
C ASP A 124 -2.25 9.68 -25.59
N ASP A 125 -0.97 10.00 -25.36
CA ASP A 125 0.16 9.32 -25.96
C ASP A 125 0.15 7.83 -25.55
N SER A 126 0.30 6.93 -26.52
CA SER A 126 0.34 5.49 -26.26
C SER A 126 1.54 5.11 -25.38
N ARG A 127 2.66 5.84 -25.50
CA ARG A 127 3.88 5.61 -24.73
C ARG A 127 3.71 6.03 -23.27
N PHE A 128 3.00 7.13 -23.02
CA PHE A 128 2.59 7.52 -21.68
C PHE A 128 1.82 6.38 -21.01
N ARG A 129 0.77 5.89 -21.68
CA ARG A 129 -0.12 4.85 -21.13
C ARG A 129 0.62 3.53 -20.94
N ASN A 130 1.53 3.19 -21.85
CA ASN A 130 2.35 1.99 -21.72
C ASN A 130 3.32 2.07 -20.53
N ALA A 131 4.03 3.19 -20.37
CA ALA A 131 4.90 3.42 -19.22
C ALA A 131 4.11 3.44 -17.90
N LEU A 132 2.93 4.08 -17.89
CA LEU A 132 2.06 4.13 -16.72
C LEU A 132 1.55 2.73 -16.34
N TYR A 133 1.14 1.93 -17.32
CA TYR A 133 0.71 0.55 -17.08
C TYR A 133 1.82 -0.24 -16.36
N HIS A 134 3.04 -0.21 -16.89
CA HIS A 134 4.18 -0.89 -16.27
C HIS A 134 4.47 -0.36 -14.85
N LEU A 135 4.36 0.96 -14.65
CA LEU A 135 4.57 1.57 -13.33
C LEU A 135 3.54 1.05 -12.32
N LEU A 136 2.26 1.09 -12.68
CA LEU A 136 1.18 0.65 -11.80
C LEU A 136 1.27 -0.85 -11.50
N VAL A 137 1.53 -1.69 -12.51
CA VAL A 137 1.64 -3.14 -12.28
C VAL A 137 2.90 -3.50 -11.48
N SER A 138 4.00 -2.74 -11.61
CA SER A 138 5.19 -2.97 -10.78
C SER A 138 4.92 -2.75 -9.30
N GLN A 139 4.06 -1.79 -8.93
CA GLN A 139 3.96 -1.34 -7.53
C GLN A 139 3.02 -2.18 -6.64
N THR A 140 2.50 -3.30 -7.15
CA THR A 140 1.69 -4.21 -6.34
C THR A 140 2.51 -4.83 -5.20
N SER A 141 1.90 -4.92 -4.01
CA SER A 141 2.52 -5.57 -2.85
C SER A 141 2.63 -7.10 -3.02
N CYS A 142 1.86 -7.71 -3.93
CA CYS A 142 1.84 -9.16 -4.14
C CYS A 142 3.23 -9.74 -4.42
N TYR A 143 4.12 -9.01 -5.10
CA TYR A 143 5.48 -9.48 -5.38
C TYR A 143 6.30 -9.78 -4.14
N ARG A 144 6.02 -9.09 -3.04
CA ARG A 144 6.70 -9.26 -1.75
C ARG A 144 5.88 -10.10 -0.77
N TYR A 145 4.57 -10.21 -1.00
CA TYR A 145 3.68 -11.03 -0.17
C TYR A 145 3.99 -12.53 -0.27
N TRP A 146 4.31 -13.01 -1.48
CA TRP A 146 4.54 -14.43 -1.75
C TRP A 146 5.97 -14.92 -1.47
N GLY A 147 6.84 -14.06 -0.92
CA GLY A 147 8.24 -14.40 -0.71
C GLY A 147 9.13 -14.08 -1.91
N GLN A 148 10.45 -14.25 -1.71
CA GLN A 148 11.44 -14.19 -2.78
C GLN A 148 11.25 -15.31 -3.81
N GLY A 149 11.65 -15.07 -5.05
CA GLY A 149 11.64 -16.04 -6.15
C GLY A 149 10.87 -15.53 -7.37
N LEU A 150 10.04 -16.39 -7.97
CA LEU A 150 9.40 -16.11 -9.25
C LEU A 150 8.63 -14.78 -9.29
N TRP A 151 7.91 -14.46 -8.20
CA TRP A 151 7.17 -13.20 -8.11
C TRP A 151 8.09 -11.98 -8.06
N THR A 152 9.20 -12.04 -7.35
CA THR A 152 10.18 -10.96 -7.30
C THR A 152 10.94 -10.82 -8.62
N ASP A 153 11.12 -11.91 -9.36
CA ASP A 153 11.72 -11.88 -10.70
C ASP A 153 10.80 -11.19 -11.71
N TYR A 154 9.48 -11.45 -11.64
CA TYR A 154 8.50 -10.72 -12.43
C TYR A 154 8.49 -9.23 -12.13
N ALA A 155 8.57 -8.86 -10.84
CA ALA A 155 8.62 -7.46 -10.43
C ALA A 155 9.82 -6.74 -11.06
N GLN A 156 10.99 -7.38 -11.02
CA GLN A 156 12.23 -6.85 -11.62
C GLN A 156 12.10 -6.72 -13.14
N GLU A 157 11.58 -7.74 -13.81
CA GLU A 157 11.41 -7.73 -15.27
C GLU A 157 10.42 -6.66 -15.73
N ILE A 158 9.33 -6.45 -14.99
CA ILE A 158 8.36 -5.39 -15.28
C ILE A 158 8.99 -4.01 -15.11
N CYS A 159 9.77 -3.79 -14.04
CA CYS A 159 10.51 -2.54 -13.85
C CYS A 159 11.52 -2.33 -14.98
N ARG A 160 12.23 -3.38 -15.40
CA ARG A 160 13.20 -3.32 -16.50
C ARG A 160 12.54 -2.91 -17.81
N ARG A 161 11.43 -3.55 -18.19
CA ARG A 161 10.66 -3.19 -19.41
C ARG A 161 10.11 -1.78 -19.34
N GLY A 162 9.57 -1.38 -18.19
CA GLY A 162 9.10 -0.02 -17.95
C GLY A 162 10.20 1.01 -18.14
N MET A 163 11.40 0.73 -17.62
CA MET A 163 12.57 1.58 -17.81
C MET A 163 13.02 1.65 -19.27
N ASP A 164 12.97 0.55 -20.02
CA ASP A 164 13.32 0.56 -21.45
C ASP A 164 12.39 1.48 -22.24
N ILE A 165 11.07 1.44 -21.98
CA ILE A 165 10.09 2.36 -22.60
C ILE A 165 10.51 3.82 -22.31
N LEU A 166 10.86 4.13 -21.06
CA LEU A 166 11.26 5.49 -20.70
C LEU A 166 12.57 5.96 -21.35
N ASN A 167 13.46 5.03 -21.70
CA ASN A 167 14.78 5.34 -22.22
C ASN A 167 14.87 5.30 -23.75
N HIS A 168 13.99 4.55 -24.41
CA HIS A 168 14.11 4.25 -25.84
C HIS A 168 12.89 4.66 -26.66
N ASP A 169 11.70 4.72 -26.05
CA ASP A 169 10.46 4.94 -26.81
C ASP A 169 9.96 6.39 -26.69
N LEU A 170 10.31 7.11 -25.61
CA LEU A 170 9.86 8.48 -25.34
C LEU A 170 10.55 9.57 -26.15
#